data_AF-A0A2D6W969-F1
#
_entry.id   AF-A0A2D6W969-F1
#
_cell.length_a   1.000
_cell.length_b   1.000
_cell.length_c   1.000
_cell.angle_alpha   90.00
_cell.angle_beta   90.00
_cell.angle_gamma   90.00
#
_symmetry.space_group_name_H-M   'P 1'
#
loop_
_entity.id
_entity.type
_entity.pdbx_description
1 polymer ?
#
loop_
_entity_poly.entity_id
_entity_poly.type
_entity_poly.pdbx_seq_one_letter_code
_entity_poly.pdbx_strand_id
1 'polypeptide(L)'
;MHYRVIRDDQEYGPYTIEEIAQYVQEGSILPNDYVHNGMEWQPVSQFLQNPHKAAASMHSISSVAKAQPEINYTKTKYNPKDSGGESNKSI
;
A
#
# COMPACT_ATOMS: atom_id res chain seq x y z
N MET A 1 5.69 -11.66 -2.28
CA MET A 1 5.26 -10.24 -2.37
C MET A 1 5.46 -9.80 -3.80
N HIS A 2 4.56 -8.95 -4.30
CA HIS A 2 4.64 -8.43 -5.65
C HIS A 2 4.86 -6.92 -5.62
N TYR A 3 5.67 -6.42 -6.53
CA TYR A 3 6.14 -5.03 -6.58
C TYR A 3 5.72 -4.36 -7.89
N ARG A 4 5.51 -3.05 -7.87
CA ARG A 4 5.25 -2.25 -9.08
C ARG A 4 6.42 -1.31 -9.34
N VAL A 5 6.72 -1.07 -10.60
CA VAL A 5 7.78 -0.15 -11.03
C VAL A 5 7.16 0.94 -11.88
N ILE A 6 7.62 2.19 -11.71
CA ILE A 6 7.23 3.30 -12.58
C ILE A 6 8.44 3.74 -13.41
N ARG A 7 8.20 3.88 -14.70
CA ARG A 7 9.16 4.39 -15.71
C ARG A 7 8.36 5.14 -16.77
N ASP A 8 8.89 6.27 -17.23
CA ASP A 8 8.25 7.07 -18.30
C ASP A 8 6.76 7.36 -18.01
N ASP A 9 6.45 7.70 -16.74
CA ASP A 9 5.10 7.95 -16.23
C ASP A 9 4.11 6.78 -16.33
N GLN A 10 4.58 5.56 -16.64
CA GLN A 10 3.77 4.35 -16.70
C GLN A 10 4.14 3.37 -15.59
N GLU A 11 3.12 2.80 -14.94
CA GLU A 11 3.30 1.71 -13.97
C GLU A 11 3.36 0.34 -14.67
N TYR A 12 4.30 -0.49 -14.23
CA TYR A 12 4.56 -1.84 -14.71
C TYR A 12 4.53 -2.84 -13.55
N GLY A 13 4.30 -4.11 -13.90
CA GLY A 13 4.18 -5.23 -12.95
C GLY A 13 2.73 -5.70 -12.80
N PRO A 14 2.42 -6.48 -11.74
CA PRO A 14 3.29 -6.86 -10.62
C PRO A 14 4.51 -7.71 -11.01
N TYR A 15 5.66 -7.47 -10.37
CA TYR A 15 6.90 -8.25 -10.51
C TYR A 15 7.38 -8.86 -9.20
N THR A 16 8.16 -9.94 -9.28
CA THR A 16 8.97 -10.47 -8.18
C THR A 16 10.31 -9.71 -8.06
N ILE A 17 11.08 -9.97 -7.00
CA ILE A 17 12.42 -9.37 -6.83
C ILE A 17 13.35 -9.87 -7.93
N GLU A 18 13.25 -11.15 -8.28
CA GLU A 18 14.06 -11.80 -9.30
C GLU A 18 13.80 -11.21 -10.68
N GLU A 19 12.53 -10.95 -11.03
CA GLU A 19 12.14 -10.30 -12.29
C GLU A 19 12.68 -8.86 -12.36
N ILE A 20 12.57 -8.09 -11.27
CA ILE A 20 13.13 -6.72 -11.22
C ILE A 20 14.65 -6.76 -11.41
N ALA A 21 15.35 -7.67 -10.72
CA ALA A 21 16.80 -7.81 -10.84
C ALA A 21 17.20 -8.26 -12.26
N GLN A 22 16.42 -9.13 -12.90
CA GLN A 22 16.63 -9.56 -14.28
C GLN A 22 16.44 -8.39 -15.26
N TYR A 23 15.35 -7.63 -15.15
CA TYR A 23 15.10 -6.48 -16.02
C TYR A 23 16.10 -5.34 -15.82
N VAL A 24 16.69 -5.20 -14.63
CA VAL A 24 17.81 -4.28 -14.42
C VAL A 24 19.06 -4.73 -15.17
N GLN A 25 19.36 -6.04 -15.17
CA GLN A 25 20.49 -6.58 -15.95
C GLN A 25 20.28 -6.43 -17.46
N GLU A 26 19.04 -6.57 -17.93
CA GLU A 26 18.66 -6.39 -19.34
C GLU A 26 18.59 -4.91 -19.76
N GLY A 27 18.56 -3.97 -18.81
CA GLY A 27 18.40 -2.52 -19.06
C GLY A 27 16.95 -2.07 -19.26
N SER A 28 15.99 -2.99 -19.22
CA SER A 28 14.55 -2.73 -19.29
C SER A 28 13.98 -2.06 -18.02
N ILE A 29 14.70 -2.13 -16.89
CA ILE A 29 14.50 -1.33 -15.67
C ILE A 29 15.83 -0.65 -15.33
N LEU A 30 15.82 0.62 -14.90
CA LEU A 30 16.99 1.44 -14.67
C LEU A 30 17.20 1.51 -13.16
N PRO A 31 18.45 1.58 -12.68
CA PRO A 31 18.74 1.74 -11.26
C PRO A 31 18.09 2.98 -10.60
N ASN A 32 17.76 4.00 -11.40
CA ASN A 32 17.11 5.25 -10.97
C ASN A 32 15.58 5.28 -11.21
N ASP A 33 15.01 4.22 -11.78
CA ASP A 33 13.55 4.06 -11.80
C ASP A 33 13.05 3.82 -10.37
N TYR A 34 11.74 3.96 -10.16
CA TYR A 34 11.14 3.81 -8.84
C TYR A 34 10.34 2.52 -8.73
N VAL A 35 10.47 1.83 -7.59
CA VAL A 35 9.70 0.64 -7.24
C VAL A 35 8.89 0.91 -5.98
N HIS A 36 7.62 0.49 -6.00
CA HIS A 36 6.74 0.53 -4.85
C HIS A 36 6.91 -0.75 -4.03
N ASN A 37 7.53 -0.62 -2.85
CA ASN A 37 7.86 -1.77 -1.99
C ASN A 37 6.67 -2.25 -1.13
N GLY A 38 5.49 -1.63 -1.26
CA GLY A 38 4.31 -1.86 -0.41
C GLY A 38 4.08 -0.77 0.64
N MET A 39 5.04 0.14 0.82
CA MET A 39 4.94 1.30 1.73
C MET A 39 5.22 2.62 1.02
N GLU A 40 6.27 2.65 0.20
CA GLU A 40 6.77 3.86 -0.46
C GLU A 40 7.37 3.54 -1.82
N TRP A 41 7.45 4.55 -2.67
CA TRP A 41 8.25 4.52 -3.89
C TRP A 41 9.71 4.84 -3.55
N GLN A 42 10.64 4.00 -4.00
CA GLN A 42 12.07 4.24 -3.82
C GLN A 42 12.86 3.83 -5.07
N PRO A 43 14.10 4.34 -5.26
CA PRO A 43 14.93 3.93 -6.38
C PRO A 43 15.13 2.41 -6.42
N VAL A 44 15.11 1.82 -7.61
CA VAL A 44 15.33 0.38 -7.81
C VAL A 44 16.70 -0.06 -7.27
N SER A 45 17.73 0.76 -7.46
CA SER A 45 19.06 0.55 -6.88
C SER A 45 19.05 0.45 -5.35
N GLN A 46 18.22 1.23 -4.67
CA GLN A 46 18.07 1.17 -3.22
C GLN A 46 17.28 -0.07 -2.79
N PHE A 47 16.21 -0.38 -3.52
CA PHE A 47 15.37 -1.53 -3.24
C PHE A 47 16.13 -2.85 -3.33
N LEU A 48 16.95 -3.04 -4.37
CA LEU A 48 17.71 -4.27 -4.58
C LEU A 48 18.82 -4.51 -3.53
N GLN A 49 19.23 -3.49 -2.78
CA GLN A 49 20.18 -3.66 -1.66
C GLN A 49 19.54 -4.37 -0.47
N ASN A 50 18.24 -4.16 -0.23
CA ASN A 50 17.53 -4.80 0.87
C ASN A 50 16.02 -4.94 0.59
N PRO A 51 15.63 -5.86 -0.32
CA PRO A 51 14.27 -5.91 -0.87
C PRO A 51 13.21 -6.38 0.15
N HIS A 52 13.64 -6.99 1.26
CA HIS A 52 12.74 -7.46 2.32
C HIS A 52 12.46 -6.40 3.41
N LYS A 53 13.07 -5.20 3.34
CA LYS A 53 12.86 -4.13 4.34
C LYS A 53 11.39 -3.75 4.53
N ALA A 54 10.61 -3.75 3.46
CA ALA A 54 9.17 -3.44 3.51
C ALA A 54 8.32 -4.60 4.04
N ALA A 55 8.79 -5.85 3.88
CA ALA A 55 8.10 -7.03 4.40
C ALA A 55 8.21 -7.12 5.92
N ALA A 56 9.36 -6.73 6.48
CA ALA A 56 9.65 -6.80 7.90
C ALA A 56 8.80 -5.82 8.73
N SER A 57 8.54 -4.61 8.22
CA SER A 57 7.65 -3.64 8.89
C SER A 57 6.19 -4.10 8.92
N MET A 58 5.72 -4.80 7.89
CA MET A 58 4.36 -5.38 7.86
C MET A 58 4.20 -6.62 8.74
N HIS A 59 5.26 -7.40 9.00
CA HIS A 59 5.20 -8.54 9.94
C HIS A 59 5.33 -8.13 11.41
N SER A 60 5.86 -6.93 11.69
CA SER A 60 6.03 -6.41 13.06
C SER A 60 4.69 -6.05 13.73
N ILE A 61 3.64 -5.78 12.96
CA ILE A 61 2.28 -5.56 13.51
C ILE A 61 1.55 -6.87 13.86
N SER A 62 1.99 -8.03 13.32
CA SER A 62 1.32 -9.31 13.57
C SER A 62 1.71 -9.95 14.91
N SER A 63 2.84 -9.55 15.53
CA SER A 63 3.14 -9.96 16.91
C SER A 63 2.39 -9.12 17.97
N VAL A 64 1.56 -8.17 17.52
CA VAL A 64 0.58 -7.46 18.34
C VAL A 64 -0.85 -7.96 18.02
N ALA A 65 -1.02 -9.19 17.53
CA ALA A 65 -2.34 -9.85 17.48
C ALA A 65 -2.92 -10.20 18.88
N LYS A 66 -2.45 -9.52 19.94
CA LYS A 66 -3.17 -9.34 21.21
C LYS A 66 -3.27 -7.88 21.69
N ALA A 67 -2.94 -6.90 20.85
CA ALA A 67 -3.32 -5.49 21.02
C ALA A 67 -3.54 -4.84 19.64
N GLN A 68 -4.80 -4.60 19.32
CA GLN A 68 -5.27 -4.01 18.07
C GLN A 68 -4.63 -2.62 17.84
N PRO A 69 -4.09 -2.29 16.66
CA PRO A 69 -3.85 -0.90 16.29
C PRO A 69 -5.18 -0.27 15.84
N GLU A 70 -5.70 0.63 16.67
CA GLU A 70 -6.88 1.44 16.40
C GLU A 70 -6.58 2.47 15.31
N ILE A 71 -6.74 2.08 14.04
CA ILE A 71 -6.73 3.01 12.91
C ILE A 71 -8.06 3.75 12.85
N ASN A 72 -8.08 4.94 13.43
CA ASN A 72 -9.20 5.87 13.41
C ASN A 72 -9.42 6.43 12.00
N TYR A 73 -10.23 5.75 11.19
CA TYR A 73 -10.81 6.33 9.98
C TYR A 73 -11.86 7.36 10.41
N THR A 74 -11.54 8.65 10.30
CA THR A 74 -12.52 9.71 10.51
C THR A 74 -13.59 9.66 9.41
N LYS A 75 -14.70 8.99 9.71
CA LYS A 75 -15.93 8.99 8.90
C LYS A 75 -16.57 10.37 8.98
N THR A 76 -16.19 11.28 8.07
CA THR A 76 -16.86 12.57 7.91
C THR A 76 -18.30 12.31 7.45
N LYS A 77 -19.28 12.54 8.35
CA LYS A 77 -20.71 12.41 8.07
C LYS A 77 -21.16 13.50 7.09
N TYR A 78 -21.49 13.12 5.86
CA TYR A 78 -22.32 13.94 4.97
C TYR A 78 -23.78 13.85 5.48
N ASN A 79 -24.41 14.99 5.75
CA ASN A 79 -25.70 15.09 6.42
C ASN A 79 -26.70 15.87 5.53
N PRO A 80 -27.57 15.20 4.75
CA PRO A 80 -28.72 15.86 4.15
C PRO A 80 -29.91 15.84 5.12
N LYS A 81 -30.12 17.02 5.72
CA LYS A 81 -31.37 17.70 6.12
C LYS A 81 -32.70 16.93 6.17
N ASP A 82 -33.40 17.20 7.28
CA ASP A 82 -34.85 17.44 7.41
C ASP A 82 -35.83 16.34 6.98
N SER A 83 -36.61 15.81 7.93
CA SER A 83 -37.96 16.33 8.22
C SER A 83 -38.91 15.23 8.76
N GLY A 84 -39.55 15.53 9.90
CA GLY A 84 -40.80 14.93 10.41
C GLY A 84 -40.72 13.47 10.88
N GLY A 85 -41.15 13.05 12.07
CA GLY A 85 -42.16 13.60 12.97
C GLY A 85 -43.13 12.47 13.36
N GLU A 86 -43.54 12.45 14.64
CA GLU A 86 -44.66 11.66 15.22
C GLU A 86 -44.41 10.16 15.48
N SER A 87 -44.25 9.67 16.72
CA SER A 87 -45.12 9.64 17.92
C SER A 87 -46.23 8.57 17.89
N ASN A 88 -46.24 7.77 18.97
CA ASN A 88 -47.34 7.13 19.73
C ASN A 88 -48.14 5.88 19.25
N LYS A 89 -48.05 4.86 20.14
CA LYS A 89 -49.09 4.01 20.79
C LYS A 89 -50.01 3.05 19.99
N SER A 90 -50.17 1.88 20.63
CA SER A 90 -51.35 0.98 20.71
C SER A 90 -51.80 0.33 19.39
N ILE A 91 -52.21 -0.94 19.34
CA ILE A 91 -53.15 -1.71 20.17
C ILE A 91 -52.67 -3.17 20.26
#